data_AF-A0A836QKN8-F1
#
_entry.id   AF-A0A836QKN8-F1
#
_cell.length_a   1.000
_cell.length_b   1.000
_cell.length_c   1.000
_cell.angle_alpha   90.00
_cell.angle_beta   90.00
_cell.angle_gamma   90.00
#
_symmetry.space_group_name_H-M   'P 1'
#
loop_
_entity.id
_entity.type
_entity.pdbx_description
1 polymer ?
#
loop_
_entity_poly.entity_id
_entity_poly.type
_entity_poly.pdbx_seq_one_letter_code
_entity_poly.pdbx_strand_id
1 'polypeptide(L)'
;MHYADTGCEVSISCLICPLPRCKFDDPAWYQSYRREGRDLQLIGAHHEGLSVFQVAERFSVSPRTVHRALRRTQAPAAVAG
;
A
#
# COMPACT_ATOMS: atom_id res chain seq x y z
N MET A 1 3.12 26.13 24.51
CA MET A 1 3.51 25.71 23.14
C MET A 1 2.27 25.12 22.50
N HIS A 2 1.69 25.80 21.50
CA HIS A 2 0.57 25.25 20.75
C HIS A 2 1.13 24.52 19.54
N TYR A 3 0.85 23.24 19.41
CA TYR A 3 1.15 22.50 18.20
C TYR A 3 0.26 23.06 17.08
N ALA A 4 0.88 23.65 16.05
CA ALA A 4 0.16 24.11 14.88
C ALA A 4 -0.17 22.89 14.01
N ASP A 5 -1.45 22.59 13.86
CA ASP A 5 -1.90 21.53 12.95
C ASP A 5 -1.81 22.01 11.50
N THR A 6 -0.68 21.74 10.86
CA THR A 6 -0.44 22.03 9.44
C THR A 6 -0.62 20.81 8.55
N GLY A 7 -0.99 19.65 9.13
CA GLY A 7 -1.08 18.39 8.41
C GLY A 7 0.23 17.90 7.77
N CYS A 8 0.10 17.05 6.75
CA CYS A 8 1.17 16.50 5.93
C CYS A 8 0.64 16.10 4.53
N GLU A 9 1.45 15.41 3.71
CA GLU A 9 1.03 14.97 2.37
C GLU A 9 -0.10 13.95 2.34
N VAL A 10 -0.50 13.41 3.50
CA VAL A 10 -1.62 12.47 3.62
C VAL A 10 -2.94 13.16 3.95
N SER A 11 -2.88 14.26 4.70
CA SER A 11 -4.05 15.03 5.12
C SER A 11 -3.63 16.45 5.49
N ILE A 12 -4.44 17.43 5.12
CA ILE A 12 -4.21 18.85 5.45
C ILE A 12 -4.33 19.15 6.95
N SER A 13 -4.88 18.24 7.74
CA SER A 13 -4.98 18.35 9.20
C SER A 13 -4.88 16.97 9.86
N CYS A 14 -4.15 16.92 10.98
CA CYS A 14 -4.00 15.75 11.83
C CYS A 14 -5.33 15.31 12.44
N LEU A 15 -6.24 16.25 12.72
CA LEU A 15 -7.55 15.97 13.34
C LEU A 15 -8.54 15.27 12.40
N ILE A 16 -8.31 15.32 11.09
CA ILE A 16 -9.15 14.66 10.07
C ILE A 16 -8.36 13.63 9.24
N CYS A 17 -7.19 13.23 9.72
CA CYS A 17 -6.31 12.33 8.98
C CYS A 17 -6.97 10.95 8.83
N PRO A 18 -7.05 10.40 7.59
CA PRO A 18 -7.66 9.09 7.36
C PRO A 18 -6.77 7.92 7.77
N LEU A 19 -5.51 8.18 8.15
CA LEU A 19 -4.62 7.11 8.58
C LEU A 19 -5.03 6.60 9.97
N PRO A 20 -5.04 5.28 10.19
CA PRO A 20 -5.31 4.72 11.52
C PRO A 20 -4.17 4.95 12.51
N ARG A 21 -2.97 5.33 12.02
CA ARG A 21 -1.81 5.72 12.83
C ARG A 21 -1.04 6.83 12.11
N CYS A 22 -0.44 7.76 12.87
CA CYS A 22 0.37 8.81 12.28
C CYS A 22 1.66 8.22 11.67
N LYS A 23 1.99 8.63 10.44
CA LYS A 23 3.22 8.20 9.76
C LYS A 23 4.52 8.65 10.42
N PHE A 24 4.46 9.72 11.22
CA PHE A 24 5.62 10.25 11.94
C PHE A 24 5.84 9.48 13.26
N ASP A 25 4.76 8.98 13.86
CA ASP A 25 4.84 8.18 15.09
C ASP A 25 5.42 6.79 14.83
N ASP A 26 5.11 6.21 13.66
CA ASP A 26 5.68 4.93 13.23
C ASP A 26 5.94 4.90 11.72
N PRO A 27 7.14 5.32 11.30
CA PRO A 27 7.54 5.28 9.90
C PRO A 27 7.57 3.87 9.32
N ALA A 28 7.91 2.85 10.12
CA ALA A 28 7.98 1.46 9.65
C ALA A 28 6.59 0.89 9.35
N TRP A 29 5.62 1.19 10.20
CA TRP A 29 4.21 0.91 9.95
C TRP A 29 3.72 1.62 8.68
N TYR A 30 4.01 2.91 8.52
CA TYR A 30 3.55 3.66 7.36
C TYR A 30 4.10 3.12 6.03
N GLN A 31 5.38 2.73 6.00
CA GLN A 31 5.98 2.10 4.83
C GLN A 31 5.31 0.77 4.48
N SER A 32 4.93 -0.02 5.49
CA SER A 32 4.22 -1.28 5.29
C SER A 32 2.79 -1.04 4.79
N TYR A 33 2.07 -0.11 5.42
CA TYR A 33 0.71 0.29 5.03
C TYR A 33 0.65 0.80 3.58
N ARG A 34 1.58 1.68 3.19
CA ARG A 34 1.70 2.17 1.81
C ARG A 34 2.00 1.06 0.81
N ARG A 35 2.86 0.12 1.19
CA ARG A 35 3.20 -1.04 0.35
C ARG A 35 1.99 -1.95 0.15
N GLU A 36 1.27 -2.27 1.22
CA GLU A 36 0.07 -3.09 1.18
C GLU A 36 -1.03 -2.45 0.31
N GLY A 37 -1.31 -1.17 0.53
CA GLY A 37 -2.28 -0.44 -0.30
C GLY A 37 -1.93 -0.45 -1.79
N ARG A 38 -0.65 -0.26 -2.15
CA ARG A 38 -0.19 -0.39 -3.54
C ARG A 38 -0.33 -1.83 -4.05
N ASP A 39 0.14 -2.80 -3.27
CA ASP A 39 0.10 -4.21 -3.69
C ASP A 39 -1.35 -4.65 -3.96
N LEU A 40 -2.31 -4.26 -3.12
CA LEU A 40 -3.74 -4.52 -3.34
C LEU A 40 -4.25 -3.96 -4.67
N GLN A 41 -3.82 -2.76 -5.07
CA GLN A 41 -4.19 -2.19 -6.38
C GLN A 41 -3.59 -3.00 -7.54
N LEU A 42 -2.33 -3.43 -7.43
CA LEU A 42 -1.67 -4.25 -8.46
C LEU A 42 -2.34 -5.62 -8.59
N ILE A 43 -2.67 -6.24 -7.45
CA ILE A 43 -3.35 -7.53 -7.38
C ILE A 43 -4.77 -7.43 -7.93
N GLY A 44 -5.53 -6.40 -7.54
CA GLY A 44 -6.88 -6.14 -8.04
C GLY A 44 -6.91 -6.00 -9.57
N ALA A 45 -6.01 -5.19 -10.14
CA ALA A 45 -5.91 -5.05 -11.60
C ALA A 45 -5.53 -6.36 -12.30
N HIS A 46 -4.69 -7.21 -11.68
CA HIS A 46 -4.41 -8.53 -12.23
C HIS A 46 -5.64 -9.46 -12.19
N HIS A 47 -6.43 -9.41 -11.11
CA HIS A 47 -7.69 -10.14 -11.00
C HIS A 47 -8.77 -9.67 -11.98
N GLU A 48 -8.72 -8.41 -12.41
CA GLU A 48 -9.52 -7.87 -13.51
C GLU A 48 -9.12 -8.44 -14.89
N GLY A 49 -8.08 -9.28 -14.96
CA GLY A 49 -7.65 -9.98 -16.17
C GLY A 49 -6.46 -9.34 -16.89
N LEU A 50 -5.88 -8.26 -16.36
CA LEU A 50 -4.69 -7.65 -16.95
C LEU A 50 -3.48 -8.56 -16.73
N SER A 51 -2.65 -8.72 -17.77
CA SER A 51 -1.36 -9.38 -17.65
C SER A 51 -0.40 -8.60 -16.75
N VAL A 52 0.64 -9.27 -16.24
CA VAL A 52 1.70 -8.64 -15.43
C VAL A 52 2.30 -7.40 -16.10
N PHE A 53 2.50 -7.44 -17.42
CA PHE A 53 3.05 -6.32 -18.18
C PHE A 53 2.07 -5.15 -18.29
N GLN A 54 0.79 -5.43 -18.53
CA GLN A 54 -0.25 -4.38 -18.56
C GLN A 54 -0.46 -3.72 -17.20
N VAL A 55 -0.39 -4.50 -16.10
CA VAL A 55 -0.42 -3.93 -14.75
C VAL A 55 0.84 -3.09 -14.50
N ALA A 56 2.01 -3.57 -14.89
CA ALA A 56 3.26 -2.83 -14.73
C ALA A 56 3.22 -1.46 -15.44
N GLU A 57 2.73 -1.45 -16.69
CA GLU A 57 2.52 -0.23 -17.47
C GLU A 57 1.48 0.70 -16.84
N ARG A 58 0.29 0.19 -16.49
CA ARG A 58 -0.81 0.97 -15.89
C ARG A 58 -0.41 1.69 -14.61
N PHE A 59 0.45 1.08 -13.79
CA PHE A 59 0.88 1.63 -12.51
C PHE A 59 2.30 2.23 -12.54
N SER A 60 2.93 2.32 -13.71
CA SER A 60 4.31 2.83 -13.88
C SER A 60 5.32 2.14 -12.95
N VAL A 61 5.25 0.83 -12.83
CA VAL A 61 6.17 0.00 -12.03
C VAL A 61 6.86 -1.05 -12.89
N SER A 62 7.94 -1.64 -12.38
CA SER A 62 8.54 -2.79 -13.07
C SER A 62 7.64 -4.04 -13.00
N PRO A 63 7.67 -4.94 -14.00
CA PRO A 63 7.02 -6.26 -13.92
C PRO A 63 7.45 -7.05 -12.67
N ARG A 64 8.70 -6.87 -12.22
CA ARG A 64 9.22 -7.45 -10.99
C ARG A 64 8.46 -6.98 -9.74
N THR A 65 8.01 -5.73 -9.70
CA THR A 65 7.19 -5.19 -8.61
C THR A 65 5.84 -5.92 -8.55
N VAL A 66 5.19 -6.10 -9.70
CA VAL A 66 3.91 -6.81 -9.81
C VAL A 66 4.05 -8.26 -9.36
N HIS A 67 5.06 -8.99 -9.86
CA HIS A 67 5.32 -10.35 -9.40
C HIS A 67 5.61 -10.45 -7.89
N ARG A 68 6.24 -9.44 -7.29
CA ARG A 68 6.48 -9.41 -5.84
C ARG A 68 5.19 -9.19 -5.06
N ALA A 69 4.29 -8.34 -5.53
CA ALA A 69 2.96 -8.16 -4.94
C ALA A 69 2.16 -9.47 -5.01
N LEU A 70 2.09 -10.10 -6.18
CA LEU A 70 1.37 -11.38 -6.37
C LEU A 70 1.94 -12.54 -5.53
N ARG A 71 3.24 -12.54 -5.24
CA ARG A 71 3.84 -13.56 -4.35
C ARG A 71 3.51 -13.35 -2.88
N ARG A 72 3.25 -12.12 -2.44
CA ARG A 72 2.91 -11.82 -1.04
C ARG A 72 1.51 -12.30 -0.67
N THR A 73 0.59 -12.39 -1.64
CA THR A 73 -0.74 -13.00 -1.43
C THR A 73 -0.70 -14.52 -1.49
N GLN A 74 0.31 -15.12 -2.13
CA GLN A 74 0.52 -16.57 -2.18
C GLN A 74 1.22 -17.14 -0.94
N ALA A 75 1.13 -16.49 0.22
CA ALA A 75 1.51 -17.14 1.47
C ALA A 75 0.69 -18.44 1.61
N PRO A 76 1.30 -19.57 2.02
CA PRO A 76 0.60 -20.85 2.06
C PRO A 76 -0.66 -20.69 2.91
N ALA A 77 -1.77 -21.25 2.43
CA ALA A 77 -2.92 -21.52 3.28
C ALA A 77 -2.39 -22.22 4.53
N ALA A 78 -2.29 -21.48 5.63
CA ALA A 78 -1.99 -22.07 6.92
C ALA A 78 -3.10 -23.09 7.14
N VAL A 79 -2.71 -24.35 7.10
CA VAL A 79 -3.47 -25.49 7.57
C VAL A 79 -4.13 -25.09 8.89
N ALA A 80 -5.46 -25.05 8.90
CA ALA A 80 -6.21 -25.13 10.13
C ALA A 80 -5.93 -26.53 10.70
N GLY A 81 -5.04 -26.60 11.67
CA GLY A 81 -4.86 -27.72 12.58
C GLY A 81 -5.60 -27.44 13.88
#